data_AF-A0A9P4HFL0-F1
#
_entry.id   AF-A0A9P4HFL0-F1
#
_cell.length_a   1.000
_cell.length_b   1.000
_cell.length_c   1.000
_cell.angle_alpha   90.00
_cell.angle_beta   90.00
_cell.angle_gamma   90.00
#
_symmetry.space_group_name_H-M   'P 1'
#
loop_
_entity.id
_entity.type
_entity.pdbx_description
1 polymer ?
#
loop_
_entity_poly.entity_id
_entity_poly.type
_entity_poly.pdbx_seq_one_letter_code
_entity_poly.pdbx_strand_id
1 'polypeptide(L)'
;LAGTGKSTIARTVARRYHDWQRLAASFFFLRGGSNVSYAGKFVTSIAVQLAHSVPASRQHISDTIAKHSDIVSKALRDQWQHLVCSPLSKLHELEAGPETYVVVVDALDECESDNNIRIIVRLLAEARSSLTGVWLRVLLTSRPVVPIRHEFGQMADTEHKDVVLHDISPSIVDHDIELFLEDKLQSIGRERCLRAGWPGAEIIVRLVQSASGLFIWADTACRYIRDGKRFAAKRLEKILSADGNTVAAPEEHLNQIYVTVLKSSLSANYTDEER
;
A
#
# COMPACT_ATOMS: atom_id res chain seq x y z
N LEU A 1 -6.69 -10.45 3.85
CA LEU A 1 -5.45 -10.85 4.55
C LEU A 1 -4.41 -9.72 4.51
N ALA A 2 -3.49 -9.67 5.47
CA ALA A 2 -2.30 -8.83 5.40
C ALA A 2 -1.29 -9.43 4.42
N GLY A 3 -0.36 -8.64 3.88
CA GLY A 3 0.71 -9.19 3.03
C GLY A 3 0.33 -9.58 1.60
N THR A 4 -0.88 -9.28 1.14
CA THR A 4 -1.36 -9.56 -0.23
C THR A 4 -1.00 -8.48 -1.26
N GLY A 5 -0.13 -7.53 -0.93
CA GLY A 5 0.34 -6.51 -1.89
C GLY A 5 -0.53 -5.25 -2.07
N LYS A 6 -1.56 -5.02 -1.25
CA LYS A 6 -2.41 -3.79 -1.32
C LYS A 6 -1.60 -2.48 -1.37
N SER A 7 -0.67 -2.30 -0.44
CA SER A 7 0.21 -1.12 -0.40
C SER A 7 1.14 -1.03 -1.60
N THR A 8 1.56 -2.16 -2.17
CA THR A 8 2.34 -2.20 -3.41
C THR A 8 1.50 -1.69 -4.59
N ILE A 9 0.25 -2.13 -4.71
CA ILE A 9 -0.68 -1.64 -5.74
C ILE A 9 -0.92 -0.13 -5.57
N ALA A 10 -1.22 0.32 -4.35
CA ALA A 10 -1.44 1.73 -4.05
C ALA A 10 -0.24 2.60 -4.46
N ARG A 11 0.98 2.20 -4.09
CA ARG A 11 2.21 2.92 -4.47
C ARG A 11 2.46 2.90 -5.97
N THR A 12 2.22 1.77 -6.64
CA THR A 12 2.38 1.66 -8.10
C THR A 12 1.40 2.57 -8.84
N VAL A 13 0.13 2.61 -8.41
CA VAL A 13 -0.87 3.53 -8.96
C VAL A 13 -0.46 4.98 -8.69
N ALA A 14 -0.06 5.32 -7.46
CA ALA A 14 0.36 6.67 -7.12
C ALA A 14 1.53 7.13 -8.01
N ARG A 15 2.58 6.31 -8.15
CA ARG A 15 3.72 6.60 -9.01
C ARG A 15 3.33 6.80 -10.47
N ARG A 16 2.52 5.89 -11.02
CA ARG A 16 2.09 5.97 -12.43
C ARG A 16 1.29 7.24 -12.71
N TYR A 17 0.37 7.61 -11.83
CA TYR A 17 -0.41 8.85 -11.99
C TYR A 17 0.42 10.10 -11.69
N HIS A 18 1.46 10.02 -10.86
CA HIS A 18 2.43 11.10 -10.70
C HIS A 18 3.21 11.35 -11.99
N ASP A 19 3.72 10.29 -12.62
CA ASP A 19 4.45 10.38 -13.90
C ASP A 19 3.57 10.98 -15.01
N TRP A 20 2.26 10.70 -14.96
CA TRP A 20 1.26 11.29 -15.86
C TRP A 20 0.79 12.70 -15.48
N GLN A 21 1.29 13.29 -14.38
CA GLN A 21 0.82 14.59 -13.85
C GLN A 21 -0.68 14.61 -13.55
N ARG A 22 -1.22 13.47 -13.11
CA ARG A 22 -2.65 13.26 -12.79
C ARG A 22 -2.87 12.81 -11.34
N LEU A 23 -1.81 12.63 -10.55
CA LEU A 23 -1.92 12.37 -9.12
C LEU A 23 -2.16 13.69 -8.37
N ALA A 24 -3.36 13.86 -7.81
CA ALA A 24 -3.66 14.99 -6.94
C ALA A 24 -2.92 14.87 -5.59
N ALA A 25 -3.04 13.73 -4.94
CA ALA A 25 -2.38 13.48 -3.66
C ALA A 25 -2.25 11.98 -3.37
N SER A 26 -1.34 11.66 -2.44
CA SER A 26 -1.26 10.34 -1.83
C SER A 26 -1.10 10.44 -0.32
N PHE A 27 -1.74 9.55 0.42
CA PHE A 27 -1.65 9.49 1.88
C PHE A 27 -1.58 8.04 2.35
N PHE A 28 -0.56 7.71 3.13
CA PHE A 28 -0.30 6.34 3.61
C PHE A 28 -0.45 6.31 5.13
N PHE A 29 -1.50 5.67 5.62
CA PHE A 29 -1.69 5.49 7.05
C PHE A 29 -0.69 4.47 7.59
N LEU A 30 -0.14 4.76 8.76
CA LEU A 30 0.77 3.88 9.47
C LEU A 30 0.46 3.96 10.96
N ARG A 31 0.22 2.80 11.57
CA ARG A 31 -0.03 2.71 13.01
C ARG A 31 1.29 2.85 13.78
N GLY A 32 1.27 3.63 14.86
CA GLY A 32 2.42 3.77 15.78
C GLY A 32 3.52 4.74 15.34
N GLY A 33 3.29 5.58 14.33
CA GLY A 33 4.16 6.73 14.08
C GLY A 33 3.87 7.88 15.05
N SER A 34 4.93 8.57 15.48
CA SER A 34 4.97 9.59 16.55
C SER A 34 3.68 10.41 16.77
N ASN A 35 3.14 10.39 18.01
CA ASN A 35 2.31 11.34 18.79
C ASN A 35 1.31 12.32 18.11
N VAL A 36 1.12 12.30 16.80
CA VAL A 36 0.16 13.12 16.08
C VAL A 36 -0.78 12.18 15.37
N SER A 37 -2.06 12.20 15.75
CA SER A 37 -3.11 11.46 15.06
C SER A 37 -2.98 11.69 13.55
N TYR A 38 -2.56 10.67 12.81
CA TYR A 38 -2.37 10.73 11.35
C TYR A 38 -3.64 11.23 10.65
N ALA A 39 -4.82 10.95 11.23
CA ALA A 39 -6.09 11.45 10.75
C ALA A 39 -6.19 12.98 10.75
N GLY A 40 -5.70 13.67 11.80
CA GLY A 40 -5.73 15.13 11.88
C GLY A 40 -4.91 15.82 10.79
N LYS A 41 -3.91 15.13 10.24
CA LYS A 41 -3.07 15.62 9.14
C LYS A 41 -3.57 15.21 7.76
N PHE A 42 -4.61 14.37 7.67
CA PHE A 42 -5.06 13.78 6.41
C PHE A 42 -5.40 14.85 5.37
N VAL A 43 -6.31 15.76 5.72
CA VAL A 43 -6.81 16.77 4.78
C VAL A 43 -5.75 17.81 4.45
N THR A 44 -5.04 18.31 5.46
CA THR A 44 -3.98 19.31 5.26
C THR A 44 -2.83 18.78 4.40
N SER A 45 -2.47 17.50 4.57
CA SER A 45 -1.46 16.86 3.71
C SER A 45 -1.94 16.69 2.26
N ILE A 46 -3.23 16.38 2.05
CA ILE A 46 -3.83 16.35 0.71
C ILE A 46 -3.81 17.74 0.10
N ALA A 47 -4.23 18.77 0.84
CA ALA A 47 -4.28 20.15 0.35
C ALA A 47 -2.90 20.69 -0.05
N VAL A 48 -1.85 20.41 0.74
CA VAL A 48 -0.47 20.77 0.38
C VAL A 48 -0.06 20.08 -0.92
N GLN A 49 -0.28 18.76 -1.04
CA GLN A 49 0.05 18.04 -2.27
C GLN A 49 -0.72 18.57 -3.47
N LEU A 50 -2.02 18.86 -3.29
CA LEU A 50 -2.90 19.40 -4.32
C LEU A 50 -2.40 20.75 -4.85
N ALA A 51 -1.94 21.64 -3.98
CA ALA A 51 -1.36 22.93 -4.38
C ALA A 51 -0.08 22.79 -5.22
N HIS A 52 0.62 21.66 -5.11
CA HIS A 52 1.80 21.36 -5.92
C HIS A 52 1.44 20.65 -7.22
N SER A 53 0.60 19.63 -7.16
CA SER A 53 0.24 18.76 -8.28
C SER A 53 -0.80 19.37 -9.22
N VAL A 54 -1.65 20.26 -8.72
CA VAL A 54 -2.68 20.98 -9.47
C VAL A 54 -2.45 22.48 -9.28
N PRO A 55 -1.50 23.09 -10.02
CA PRO A 55 -1.10 24.49 -9.81
C PRO A 55 -2.27 25.49 -9.84
N ALA A 56 -3.31 25.21 -10.63
CA ALA A 56 -4.52 26.05 -10.71
C ALA A 56 -5.28 26.14 -9.37
N SER A 57 -5.16 25.14 -8.50
CA SER A 57 -5.78 25.14 -7.17
C SER A 57 -4.99 25.94 -6.12
N ARG A 58 -3.70 26.21 -6.36
CA ARG A 58 -2.76 26.76 -5.37
C ARG A 58 -3.21 28.11 -4.81
N GLN A 59 -3.63 29.02 -5.69
CA GLN A 59 -4.07 30.35 -5.26
C GLN A 59 -5.34 30.25 -4.41
N HIS A 60 -6.30 29.42 -4.84
CA HIS A 60 -7.54 29.22 -4.10
C HIS A 60 -7.31 28.62 -2.70
N ILE A 61 -6.37 27.68 -2.56
CA ILE A 61 -5.97 27.12 -1.26
C ILE A 61 -5.31 28.21 -0.39
N SER A 62 -4.41 29.00 -0.97
CA SER A 62 -3.70 30.07 -0.26
C SER A 62 -4.66 31.14 0.24
N ASP A 63 -5.60 31.57 -0.60
CA ASP A 63 -6.63 32.55 -0.24
C ASP A 63 -7.54 32.03 0.89
N THR A 64 -7.90 30.74 0.87
CA THR A 64 -8.66 30.11 1.94
C THR A 64 -7.92 30.17 3.26
N ILE A 65 -6.62 29.82 3.28
CA ILE A 65 -5.80 29.84 4.49
C ILE A 65 -5.66 31.28 5.04
N ALA A 66 -5.49 32.26 4.15
CA ALA A 66 -5.43 33.67 4.53
C ALA A 66 -6.75 34.17 5.16
N LYS A 67 -7.91 33.69 4.66
CA LYS A 67 -9.24 34.04 5.18
C LYS A 67 -9.62 33.28 6.45
N HIS A 68 -9.12 32.06 6.61
CA HIS A 68 -9.44 31.16 7.73
C HIS A 68 -8.15 30.66 8.38
N SER A 69 -7.49 31.51 9.16
CA SER A 69 -6.21 31.17 9.82
C SER A 69 -6.33 30.00 10.80
N ASP A 70 -7.53 29.71 11.30
CA ASP A 70 -7.84 28.61 12.21
C ASP A 70 -8.18 27.30 11.50
N ILE A 71 -8.20 27.26 10.15
CA ILE A 71 -8.69 26.12 9.36
C ILE A 71 -8.03 24.78 9.75
N VAL A 72 -6.74 24.79 10.09
CA VAL A 72 -5.97 23.59 10.48
C VAL A 72 -6.48 22.99 11.80
N SER A 73 -7.14 23.78 12.64
CA SER A 73 -7.74 23.34 13.91
C SER A 73 -9.23 22.98 13.80
N LYS A 74 -9.86 23.23 12.63
CA LYS A 74 -11.28 22.89 12.41
C LYS A 74 -11.49 21.39 12.22
N ALA A 75 -12.75 20.96 12.25
CA ALA A 75 -13.13 19.59 11.98
C ALA A 75 -12.68 19.15 10.57
N LEU A 76 -12.40 17.85 10.39
CA LEU A 76 -11.93 17.30 9.11
C LEU A 76 -12.85 17.63 7.93
N ARG A 77 -14.16 17.69 8.17
CA ARG A 77 -15.14 18.06 7.15
C ARG A 77 -14.99 19.51 6.68
N ASP A 78 -14.79 20.44 7.61
CA ASP A 78 -14.57 21.85 7.28
C ASP A 78 -13.26 22.02 6.53
N GLN A 79 -12.20 21.34 6.98
CA GLN A 79 -10.93 21.32 6.27
C GLN A 79 -11.12 20.80 4.84
N TRP A 80 -11.84 19.70 4.66
CA TRP A 80 -12.02 19.06 3.35
C TRP A 80 -12.76 19.98 2.40
N GLN A 81 -13.86 20.57 2.87
CA GLN A 81 -14.66 21.48 2.07
C GLN A 81 -13.86 22.72 1.64
N HIS A 82 -13.11 23.34 2.55
CA HIS A 82 -12.42 24.60 2.28
C HIS A 82 -11.07 24.43 1.58
N LEU A 83 -10.34 23.34 1.85
CA LEU A 83 -8.98 23.13 1.35
C LEU A 83 -8.91 22.16 0.16
N VAL A 84 -9.94 21.36 -0.11
CA VAL A 84 -9.95 20.38 -1.21
C VAL A 84 -11.12 20.63 -2.16
N CYS A 85 -12.37 20.51 -1.70
CA CYS A 85 -13.52 20.61 -2.59
C CYS A 85 -13.70 22.00 -3.19
N SER A 86 -13.70 23.06 -2.37
CA SER A 86 -13.90 24.43 -2.86
C SER A 86 -12.80 24.92 -3.81
N PRO A 87 -11.50 24.64 -3.56
CA PRO A 87 -10.46 24.95 -4.53
C PRO A 87 -10.62 24.21 -5.86
N LEU A 88 -11.00 22.93 -5.83
CA LEU A 88 -11.21 22.12 -7.03
C LEU A 88 -12.48 22.51 -7.79
N SER A 89 -13.55 22.91 -7.11
CA SER A 89 -14.80 23.32 -7.75
C SER A 89 -14.71 24.66 -8.47
N LYS A 90 -13.70 25.48 -8.13
CA LYS A 90 -13.38 26.73 -8.84
C LYS A 90 -12.55 26.52 -10.10
N LEU A 91 -12.07 25.29 -10.32
CA LEU A 91 -11.39 24.95 -11.57
C LEU A 91 -12.46 24.79 -12.65
N HIS A 92 -12.34 25.59 -13.71
CA HIS A 92 -13.25 25.56 -14.83
C HIS A 92 -13.03 24.29 -15.67
N GLU A 93 -14.11 23.80 -16.28
CA GLU A 93 -13.98 22.80 -17.36
C GLU A 93 -13.12 23.40 -18.47
N LEU A 94 -12.08 22.67 -18.88
CA LEU A 94 -11.34 23.00 -20.09
C LEU A 94 -12.22 22.66 -21.29
N GLU A 95 -11.96 23.28 -22.45
CA GLU A 95 -12.68 22.97 -23.70
C GLU A 95 -12.59 21.48 -24.09
N ALA A 96 -11.57 20.77 -23.59
CA ALA A 96 -11.36 19.33 -23.78
C ALA A 96 -12.15 18.44 -22.80
N GLY A 97 -12.98 19.02 -21.91
CA GLY A 97 -13.73 18.32 -20.87
C GLY A 97 -13.06 18.34 -19.48
N PRO A 98 -13.72 17.73 -18.47
CA PRO A 98 -13.23 17.75 -17.09
C PRO A 98 -11.96 16.91 -16.94
N GLU A 99 -10.94 17.50 -16.31
CA GLU A 99 -9.72 16.79 -16.00
C GLU A 99 -9.96 15.74 -14.91
N THR A 100 -9.33 14.56 -15.04
CA THR A 100 -9.38 13.53 -13.99
C THR A 100 -8.10 13.55 -13.16
N TYR A 101 -8.25 13.65 -11.85
CA TYR A 101 -7.16 13.50 -10.89
C TYR A 101 -7.42 12.32 -9.97
N VAL A 102 -6.33 11.73 -9.47
CA VAL A 102 -6.38 10.59 -8.55
C VAL A 102 -5.86 10.96 -7.17
N VAL A 103 -6.60 10.57 -6.14
CA VAL A 103 -6.13 10.52 -4.75
C VAL A 103 -5.92 9.07 -4.37
N VAL A 104 -4.75 8.75 -3.84
CA VAL A 104 -4.44 7.41 -3.32
C VAL A 104 -4.39 7.44 -1.80
N VAL A 105 -5.20 6.62 -1.14
CA VAL A 105 -5.22 6.45 0.30
C VAL A 105 -4.90 5.00 0.64
N ASP A 106 -3.78 4.76 1.32
CA ASP A 106 -3.33 3.41 1.67
C ASP A 106 -3.55 3.12 3.16
N ALA A 107 -3.99 1.90 3.44
CA ALA A 107 -4.11 1.30 4.77
C ALA A 107 -4.99 2.08 5.75
N LEU A 108 -6.17 2.56 5.32
CA LEU A 108 -7.04 3.38 6.18
C LEU A 108 -7.45 2.70 7.49
N ASP A 109 -7.50 1.36 7.53
CA ASP A 109 -7.72 0.60 8.76
C ASP A 109 -6.61 0.76 9.82
N GLU A 110 -5.44 1.29 9.46
CA GLU A 110 -4.37 1.65 10.40
C GLU A 110 -4.58 3.05 11.01
N CYS A 111 -5.69 3.73 10.68
CA CYS A 111 -6.14 4.93 11.37
C CYS A 111 -6.60 4.58 12.79
N GLU A 112 -6.10 5.32 13.78
CA GLU A 112 -6.30 4.99 15.20
C GLU A 112 -7.74 5.14 15.71
N SER A 113 -8.59 5.89 15.00
CA SER A 113 -9.95 6.21 15.45
C SER A 113 -10.98 5.74 14.43
N ASP A 114 -11.85 4.83 14.86
CA ASP A 114 -13.02 4.37 14.10
C ASP A 114 -13.89 5.54 13.62
N ASN A 115 -14.05 6.58 14.44
CA ASN A 115 -14.81 7.77 14.05
C ASN A 115 -14.12 8.53 12.91
N ASN A 116 -12.79 8.68 12.98
CA ASN A 116 -12.03 9.32 11.91
C ASN A 116 -12.08 8.50 10.62
N ILE A 117 -12.00 7.16 10.70
CA ILE A 117 -12.19 6.28 9.54
C ILE A 117 -13.54 6.58 8.87
N ARG A 118 -14.63 6.62 9.64
CA ARG A 118 -15.97 6.89 9.10
C ARG A 118 -16.06 8.25 8.43
N ILE A 119 -15.52 9.28 9.09
CA ILE A 119 -15.48 10.64 8.54
C ILE A 119 -14.70 10.64 7.23
N ILE A 120 -13.49 10.08 7.19
CA ILE A 120 -12.63 10.07 6.00
C ILE A 120 -13.32 9.36 4.83
N VAL A 121 -13.95 8.20 5.06
CA VAL A 121 -14.69 7.48 4.00
C VAL A 121 -15.81 8.36 3.41
N ARG A 122 -16.58 9.05 4.26
CA ARG A 122 -17.63 9.98 3.80
C ARG A 122 -17.07 11.14 2.99
N LEU A 123 -15.98 11.76 3.44
CA LEU A 123 -15.34 12.88 2.73
C LEU A 123 -14.86 12.47 1.34
N LEU A 124 -14.25 11.28 1.23
CA LEU A 124 -13.79 10.74 -0.04
C LEU A 124 -14.95 10.46 -1.00
N ALA A 125 -16.09 9.97 -0.50
CA ALA A 125 -17.30 9.77 -1.30
C ALA A 125 -17.95 11.09 -1.73
N GLU A 126 -18.05 12.08 -0.83
CA GLU A 126 -18.60 13.42 -1.10
C GLU A 126 -17.86 14.13 -2.26
N ALA A 127 -16.59 13.84 -2.48
CA ALA A 127 -15.81 14.46 -3.55
C ALA A 127 -16.34 14.15 -4.95
N ARG A 128 -17.00 13.00 -5.14
CA ARG A 128 -17.57 12.62 -6.45
C ARG A 128 -18.78 13.48 -6.81
N SER A 129 -19.62 13.83 -5.84
CA SER A 129 -20.85 14.61 -6.07
C SER A 129 -20.62 16.12 -6.00
N SER A 130 -19.56 16.56 -5.30
CA SER A 130 -19.29 17.98 -5.06
C SER A 130 -18.51 18.68 -6.17
N LEU A 131 -17.94 17.94 -7.12
CA LEU A 131 -17.04 18.47 -8.16
C LEU A 131 -17.64 18.28 -9.55
N THR A 132 -17.87 19.38 -10.26
CA THR A 132 -18.40 19.39 -11.63
C THR A 132 -17.31 19.63 -12.66
N GLY A 133 -16.41 20.59 -12.43
CA GLY A 133 -15.36 20.95 -13.39
C GLY A 133 -14.14 20.01 -13.44
N VAL A 134 -14.00 19.14 -12.42
CA VAL A 134 -12.87 18.22 -12.28
C VAL A 134 -13.39 16.91 -11.69
N TRP A 135 -12.87 15.78 -12.17
CA TRP A 135 -13.18 14.47 -11.61
C TRP A 135 -12.09 14.02 -10.64
N LEU A 136 -12.44 13.90 -9.37
CA LEU A 136 -11.55 13.32 -8.36
C LEU A 136 -11.89 11.83 -8.17
N ARG A 137 -10.98 10.96 -8.59
CA ARG A 137 -11.07 9.51 -8.34
C ARG A 137 -10.23 9.13 -7.15
N VAL A 138 -10.72 8.19 -6.36
CA VAL A 138 -10.04 7.73 -5.14
C VAL A 138 -9.71 6.25 -5.28
N LEU A 139 -8.44 5.90 -5.07
CA LEU A 139 -8.04 4.53 -4.78
C LEU A 139 -7.81 4.43 -3.27
N LEU A 140 -8.61 3.60 -2.61
CA LEU A 140 -8.49 3.33 -1.18
C LEU A 140 -8.07 1.88 -0.96
N THR A 141 -7.11 1.64 -0.06
CA THR A 141 -6.84 0.30 0.45
C THR A 141 -7.16 0.21 1.94
N SER A 142 -7.67 -0.94 2.35
CA SER A 142 -8.01 -1.21 3.75
C SER A 142 -8.15 -2.70 4.01
N ARG A 143 -8.05 -3.12 5.27
CA ARG A 143 -8.70 -4.34 5.77
C ARG A 143 -10.21 -4.11 5.94
N PRO A 144 -11.03 -5.17 5.86
CA PRO A 144 -12.49 -5.06 6.00
C PRO A 144 -12.90 -4.98 7.49
N VAL A 145 -12.38 -3.99 8.22
CA VAL A 145 -12.76 -3.72 9.61
C VAL A 145 -14.18 -3.14 9.69
N VAL A 146 -14.83 -3.25 10.86
CA VAL A 146 -16.24 -2.87 11.03
C VAL A 146 -16.56 -1.44 10.55
N PRO A 147 -15.78 -0.39 10.90
CA PRO A 147 -16.06 0.97 10.43
C PRO A 147 -16.02 1.10 8.90
N ILE A 148 -15.09 0.42 8.24
CA ILE A 148 -14.94 0.45 6.77
C ILE A 148 -16.14 -0.23 6.12
N ARG A 149 -16.46 -1.46 6.54
CA ARG A 149 -17.61 -2.21 6.00
C ARG A 149 -18.92 -1.49 6.20
N HIS A 150 -19.10 -0.86 7.37
CA HIS A 150 -20.31 -0.12 7.70
C HIS A 150 -20.53 1.06 6.76
N GLU A 151 -19.50 1.88 6.50
CA GLU A 151 -19.68 3.06 5.66
C GLU A 151 -19.85 2.70 4.18
N PHE A 152 -19.04 1.77 3.64
CA PHE A 152 -19.21 1.34 2.25
C PHE A 152 -20.53 0.58 2.02
N GLY A 153 -20.98 -0.22 3.00
CA GLY A 153 -22.27 -0.92 2.91
C GLY A 153 -23.50 0.00 2.93
N GLN A 154 -23.34 1.27 3.30
CA GLN A 154 -24.41 2.28 3.21
C GLN A 154 -24.37 3.08 1.90
N MET A 155 -23.29 2.97 1.13
CA MET A 155 -23.15 3.65 -0.17
C MET A 155 -23.81 2.82 -1.26
N ALA A 156 -24.31 3.49 -2.31
CA ALA A 156 -24.79 2.76 -3.48
C ALA A 156 -23.63 2.06 -4.20
N ASP A 157 -23.89 0.88 -4.79
CA ASP A 157 -22.91 0.13 -5.59
C ASP A 157 -22.38 0.92 -6.80
N THR A 158 -23.07 2.00 -7.19
CA THR A 158 -22.63 2.90 -8.27
C THR A 158 -21.56 3.90 -7.83
N GLU A 159 -21.40 4.11 -6.51
CA GLU A 159 -20.49 5.10 -5.93
C GLU A 159 -19.08 4.55 -5.71
N HIS A 160 -18.94 3.24 -5.46
CA HIS A 160 -17.66 2.59 -5.19
C HIS A 160 -17.57 1.22 -5.89
N LYS A 161 -16.35 0.68 -6.00
CA LYS A 161 -16.10 -0.67 -6.51
C LYS A 161 -15.10 -1.36 -5.61
N ASP A 162 -15.50 -2.50 -5.07
CA ASP A 162 -14.65 -3.30 -4.20
C ASP A 162 -13.88 -4.35 -5.00
N VAL A 163 -12.59 -4.49 -4.66
CA VAL A 163 -11.75 -5.57 -5.15
C VAL A 163 -11.11 -6.25 -3.95
N VAL A 164 -11.53 -7.49 -3.72
CA VAL A 164 -11.06 -8.30 -2.61
C VAL A 164 -9.89 -9.16 -3.10
N LEU A 165 -8.65 -8.78 -2.75
CA LEU A 165 -7.46 -9.45 -3.28
C LEU A 165 -7.34 -10.94 -2.91
N HIS A 166 -8.04 -11.40 -1.88
CA HIS A 166 -8.04 -12.83 -1.51
C HIS A 166 -9.11 -13.65 -2.25
N ASP A 167 -9.99 -13.01 -3.01
CA ASP A 167 -10.96 -13.67 -3.89
C ASP A 167 -10.41 -13.87 -5.31
N ILE A 168 -9.23 -13.30 -5.59
CA ILE A 168 -8.50 -13.57 -6.84
C ILE A 168 -8.08 -15.04 -6.85
N SER A 169 -8.23 -15.70 -8.01
CA SER A 169 -7.89 -17.11 -8.18
C SER A 169 -6.49 -17.42 -7.62
N PRO A 170 -6.33 -18.45 -6.77
CA PRO A 170 -5.02 -18.87 -6.26
C PRO A 170 -4.00 -19.09 -7.38
N SER A 171 -4.43 -19.64 -8.52
CA SER A 171 -3.54 -19.86 -9.67
C SER A 171 -2.94 -18.58 -10.26
N ILE A 172 -3.66 -17.45 -10.21
CA ILE A 172 -3.16 -16.15 -10.68
C ILE A 172 -2.15 -15.61 -9.66
N VAL A 173 -2.50 -15.67 -8.37
CA VAL A 173 -1.65 -15.17 -7.29
C VAL A 173 -0.34 -15.97 -7.22
N ASP A 174 -0.42 -17.29 -7.32
CA ASP A 174 0.75 -18.18 -7.31
C ASP A 174 1.66 -17.92 -8.50
N HIS A 175 1.09 -17.66 -9.69
CA HIS A 175 1.86 -17.29 -10.87
C HIS A 175 2.55 -15.91 -10.70
N ASP A 176 1.87 -14.91 -10.13
CA ASP A 176 2.51 -13.62 -9.87
C ASP A 176 3.62 -13.73 -8.80
N ILE A 177 3.45 -14.60 -7.80
CA ILE A 177 4.48 -14.91 -6.79
C ILE A 177 5.66 -15.65 -7.43
N GLU A 178 5.40 -16.60 -8.33
CA GLU A 178 6.43 -17.31 -9.12
C GLU A 178 7.30 -16.31 -9.87
N LEU A 179 6.69 -15.44 -10.69
CA LEU A 179 7.40 -14.39 -11.44
C LEU A 179 8.20 -13.46 -10.52
N PHE A 180 7.64 -13.07 -9.38
CA PHE A 180 8.33 -12.27 -8.38
C PHE A 180 9.56 -12.99 -7.80
N LEU A 181 9.42 -14.26 -7.43
CA LEU A 181 10.52 -15.06 -6.89
C LEU A 181 11.61 -15.28 -7.92
N GLU A 182 11.25 -15.58 -9.18
CA GLU A 182 12.20 -15.74 -10.28
C GLU A 182 13.03 -14.48 -10.49
N ASP A 183 12.41 -13.31 -10.62
CA ASP A 183 13.11 -12.02 -10.77
C ASP A 183 14.06 -11.76 -9.59
N LYS A 184 13.54 -11.86 -8.37
CA LYS A 184 14.32 -11.52 -7.16
C LYS A 184 15.48 -12.47 -6.93
N LEU A 185 15.26 -13.77 -7.09
CA LEU A 185 16.29 -14.77 -6.86
C LEU A 185 17.30 -14.80 -8.01
N GLN A 186 16.88 -14.55 -9.26
CA GLN A 186 17.84 -14.37 -10.34
C GLN A 186 18.74 -13.15 -10.09
N SER A 187 18.19 -12.02 -9.61
CA SER A 187 19.00 -10.87 -9.19
C SER A 187 20.00 -11.25 -8.10
N ILE A 188 19.57 -11.95 -7.06
CA ILE A 188 20.44 -12.39 -5.97
C ILE A 188 21.53 -13.35 -6.50
N GLY A 189 21.18 -14.29 -7.38
CA GLY A 189 22.13 -15.21 -8.00
C GLY A 189 23.23 -14.48 -8.77
N ARG A 190 22.87 -13.45 -9.55
CA ARG A 190 23.83 -12.58 -10.25
C ARG A 190 24.71 -11.81 -9.28
N GLU A 191 24.12 -11.16 -8.27
CA GLU A 191 24.84 -10.37 -7.25
C GLU A 191 25.83 -11.22 -6.43
N ARG A 192 25.57 -12.53 -6.28
CA ARG A 192 26.38 -13.46 -5.49
C ARG A 192 27.22 -14.43 -6.32
N CYS A 193 27.28 -14.24 -7.63
CA CYS A 193 28.01 -15.11 -8.58
C CYS A 193 27.65 -16.61 -8.43
N LEU A 194 26.37 -16.90 -8.18
CA LEU A 194 25.87 -18.29 -8.12
C LEU A 194 25.74 -18.88 -9.53
N ARG A 195 25.54 -20.20 -9.60
CA ARG A 195 25.39 -20.91 -10.88
C ARG A 195 24.30 -20.29 -11.76
N ALA A 196 24.50 -20.35 -13.08
CA ALA A 196 23.46 -19.98 -14.03
C ALA A 196 22.19 -20.82 -13.78
N GLY A 197 21.01 -20.17 -13.83
CA GLY A 197 19.75 -20.81 -13.52
C GLY A 197 19.50 -21.08 -12.03
N TRP A 198 20.30 -20.51 -11.12
CA TRP A 198 20.00 -20.54 -9.68
C TRP A 198 18.69 -19.79 -9.37
N PRO A 199 17.83 -20.32 -8.47
CA PRO A 199 18.01 -21.56 -7.71
C PRO A 199 17.61 -22.83 -8.50
N GLY A 200 16.72 -22.69 -9.48
CA GLY A 200 16.15 -23.76 -10.30
C GLY A 200 14.63 -23.79 -10.16
N ALA A 201 13.91 -24.20 -11.21
CA ALA A 201 12.45 -24.13 -11.29
C ALA A 201 11.74 -24.91 -10.18
N GLU A 202 12.23 -26.11 -9.83
CA GLU A 202 11.65 -26.92 -8.74
C GLU A 202 11.69 -26.20 -7.38
N ILE A 203 12.77 -25.46 -7.12
CA ILE A 203 12.89 -24.68 -5.88
C ILE A 203 11.91 -23.50 -5.89
N ILE A 204 11.72 -22.84 -7.04
CA ILE A 204 10.73 -21.77 -7.16
C ILE A 204 9.34 -22.30 -6.85
N VAL A 205 8.94 -23.44 -7.45
CA VAL A 205 7.63 -24.07 -7.19
C VAL A 205 7.43 -24.34 -5.69
N ARG A 206 8.45 -24.86 -5.00
CA ARG A 206 8.39 -25.07 -3.54
C ARG A 206 8.18 -23.76 -2.79
N LEU A 207 8.94 -22.71 -3.12
CA LEU A 207 8.81 -21.41 -2.47
C LEU A 207 7.44 -20.75 -2.73
N VAL A 208 6.84 -20.97 -3.90
CA VAL A 208 5.46 -20.51 -4.20
C VAL A 208 4.46 -21.21 -3.27
N GLN A 209 4.60 -22.52 -3.08
CA GLN A 209 3.76 -23.29 -2.15
C GLN A 209 3.92 -22.78 -0.71
N SER A 210 5.15 -22.59 -0.25
CA SER A 210 5.44 -22.03 1.09
C SER A 210 4.87 -20.61 1.25
N ALA A 211 4.86 -19.81 0.19
CA ALA A 211 4.29 -18.46 0.23
C ALA A 211 2.77 -18.47 0.46
N SER A 212 2.07 -19.53 0.02
CA SER A 212 0.63 -19.71 0.24
C SER A 212 -0.20 -18.45 -0.10
N GLY A 213 0.08 -17.84 -1.26
CA GLY A 213 -0.60 -16.63 -1.72
C GLY A 213 -0.16 -15.32 -1.03
N LEU A 214 0.85 -15.33 -0.17
CA LEU A 214 1.33 -14.14 0.56
C LEU A 214 2.63 -13.58 -0.02
N PHE A 215 2.54 -12.44 -0.72
CA PHE A 215 3.72 -11.70 -1.20
C PHE A 215 4.68 -11.30 -0.07
N ILE A 216 4.17 -11.02 1.13
CA ILE A 216 5.04 -10.67 2.28
C ILE A 216 5.96 -11.84 2.65
N TRP A 217 5.50 -13.08 2.52
CA TRP A 217 6.33 -14.25 2.75
C TRP A 217 7.45 -14.31 1.73
N ALA A 218 7.10 -14.20 0.44
CA ALA A 218 8.05 -14.27 -0.67
C ALA A 218 9.12 -13.16 -0.57
N ASP A 219 8.71 -11.91 -0.29
CA ASP A 219 9.63 -10.79 -0.09
C ASP A 219 10.53 -11.01 1.13
N THR A 220 9.98 -11.50 2.24
CA THR A 220 10.75 -11.80 3.46
C THR A 220 11.80 -12.90 3.20
N ALA A 221 11.43 -13.96 2.50
CA ALA A 221 12.33 -15.04 2.12
C ALA A 221 13.47 -14.51 1.23
N CYS A 222 13.15 -13.74 0.18
CA CYS A 222 14.13 -13.12 -0.70
C CYS A 222 15.10 -12.19 0.05
N ARG A 223 14.60 -11.34 0.96
CA ARG A 223 15.46 -10.48 1.79
C ARG A 223 16.37 -11.29 2.69
N TYR A 224 15.81 -12.27 3.40
CA TYR A 224 16.59 -13.14 4.27
C TYR A 224 17.72 -13.84 3.52
N ILE A 225 17.44 -14.38 2.33
CA ILE A 225 18.44 -15.01 1.46
C ILE A 225 19.51 -14.00 1.03
N ARG A 226 19.09 -12.83 0.53
CA ARG A 226 19.99 -11.77 0.06
C ARG A 226 20.95 -11.28 1.15
N ASP A 227 20.45 -11.14 2.38
CA ASP A 227 21.20 -10.68 3.54
C ASP A 227 22.23 -11.69 4.03
N GLY A 228 22.12 -12.95 3.60
CA GLY A 228 23.14 -13.99 3.84
C GLY A 228 24.45 -13.76 3.09
N LYS A 229 24.47 -12.82 2.13
CA LYS A 229 25.66 -12.52 1.31
C LYS A 229 26.22 -13.79 0.65
N ARG A 230 27.43 -14.21 1.00
CA ARG A 230 28.07 -15.45 0.49
C ARG A 230 27.33 -16.73 0.90
N PHE A 231 26.41 -16.67 1.86
CA PHE A 231 25.59 -17.78 2.36
C PHE A 231 24.17 -17.79 1.83
N ALA A 232 23.87 -17.04 0.77
CA ALA A 232 22.54 -17.01 0.16
C ALA A 232 22.00 -18.43 -0.13
N ALA A 233 22.83 -19.32 -0.68
CA ALA A 233 22.45 -20.72 -0.92
C ALA A 233 22.10 -21.47 0.38
N LYS A 234 22.93 -21.35 1.43
CA LYS A 234 22.65 -21.98 2.74
C LYS A 234 21.37 -21.44 3.39
N ARG A 235 21.09 -20.14 3.25
CA ARG A 235 19.86 -19.53 3.77
C ARG A 235 18.61 -20.00 3.04
N LEU A 236 18.71 -20.19 1.72
CA LEU A 236 17.67 -20.82 0.93
C LEU A 236 17.41 -22.26 1.40
N GLU A 237 18.45 -23.07 1.57
CA GLU A 237 18.34 -24.44 2.09
C GLU A 237 17.68 -24.48 3.47
N LYS A 238 18.00 -23.51 4.34
CA LYS A 238 17.38 -23.38 5.67
C LYS A 238 15.89 -23.08 5.59
N ILE A 239 15.44 -22.24 4.66
CA ILE A 239 14.01 -22.00 4.42
C ILE A 239 13.34 -23.30 3.98
N LEU A 240 13.93 -23.98 2.99
CA LEU A 240 13.40 -25.24 2.44
C LEU A 240 13.41 -26.41 3.44
N SER A 241 14.24 -26.36 4.47
CA SER A 241 14.31 -27.37 5.55
C SER A 241 13.36 -27.07 6.71
N ALA A 242 13.01 -25.80 6.92
CA ALA A 242 12.04 -25.38 7.92
C ALA A 242 10.59 -25.64 7.45
N ASP A 243 10.39 -25.69 6.14
CA ASP A 243 9.13 -26.02 5.50
C ASP A 243 8.87 -27.53 5.58
N GLY A 244 8.30 -27.97 6.71
CA GLY A 244 7.74 -29.33 6.80
C GLY A 244 6.54 -29.43 5.87
N ASN A 245 6.40 -30.54 5.13
CA ASN A 245 5.33 -30.82 4.15
C ASN A 245 3.88 -30.85 4.73
N THR A 246 3.51 -29.92 5.62
CA THR A 246 2.20 -29.84 6.25
C THR A 246 1.36 -28.80 5.53
N VAL A 247 0.12 -29.16 5.16
CA VAL A 247 -0.89 -28.21 4.73
C VAL A 247 -1.25 -27.32 5.92
N ALA A 248 -0.55 -26.19 6.05
CA ALA A 248 -0.72 -25.24 7.13
C ALA A 248 -1.41 -23.97 6.63
N ALA A 249 -2.01 -23.20 7.54
CA ALA A 249 -2.61 -21.92 7.19
C ALA A 249 -1.54 -20.93 6.71
N PRO A 250 -1.85 -19.96 5.83
CA PRO A 250 -0.88 -18.98 5.34
C PRO A 250 -0.15 -18.22 6.47
N GLU A 251 -0.86 -17.93 7.58
CA GLU A 251 -0.28 -17.30 8.76
C GLU A 251 0.79 -18.16 9.46
N GLU A 252 0.65 -19.48 9.39
CA GLU A 252 1.60 -20.42 9.99
C GLU A 252 2.89 -20.47 9.17
N HIS A 253 2.82 -20.54 7.85
CA HIS A 253 4.00 -20.40 6.98
C HIS A 253 4.69 -19.03 7.19
N LEU A 254 3.91 -17.97 7.37
CA LEU A 254 4.44 -16.64 7.70
C LEU A 254 5.14 -16.61 9.08
N ASN A 255 4.56 -17.25 10.08
CA ASN A 255 5.19 -17.38 11.39
C ASN A 255 6.49 -18.18 11.32
N GLN A 256 6.52 -19.29 10.56
CA GLN A 256 7.72 -20.10 10.38
C GLN A 256 8.88 -19.32 9.74
N ILE A 257 8.62 -18.52 8.70
CA ILE A 257 9.68 -17.69 8.10
C ILE A 257 10.17 -16.62 9.08
N TYR A 258 9.27 -15.96 9.83
CA TYR A 258 9.69 -14.99 10.85
C TYR A 258 10.52 -15.64 11.95
N VAL A 259 10.10 -16.79 12.48
CA VAL A 259 10.87 -17.55 13.48
C VAL A 259 12.24 -17.94 12.92
N THR A 260 12.32 -18.36 11.65
CA THR A 260 13.58 -18.70 10.99
C THR A 260 14.52 -17.49 10.90
N VAL A 261 14.00 -16.33 10.49
CA VAL A 261 14.75 -15.06 10.43
C VAL A 261 15.23 -14.65 11.83
N LEU A 262 14.35 -14.67 12.83
CA LEU A 262 14.66 -14.26 14.20
C LEU A 262 15.69 -15.18 14.85
N LYS A 263 15.54 -16.51 14.74
CA LYS A 263 16.52 -17.48 15.26
C LYS A 263 17.90 -17.28 14.64
N SER A 264 17.95 -16.95 13.35
CA SER A 264 19.20 -16.69 12.63
C SER A 264 19.83 -15.32 12.98
N SER A 265 19.03 -14.39 13.49
CA SER A 265 19.50 -13.06 13.91
C SER A 265 19.96 -13.05 15.38
N LEU A 266 19.35 -13.91 16.21
CA LEU A 266 19.61 -14.02 17.66
C LEU A 266 20.71 -15.02 18.01
N SER A 267 21.06 -15.94 17.10
CA SER A 267 22.33 -16.65 17.20
C SER A 267 23.44 -15.62 17.05
N ALA A 268 23.86 -15.06 18.19
CA ALA A 268 24.85 -14.00 18.27
C ALA A 268 26.09 -14.48 17.52
N ASN A 269 26.45 -13.70 16.49
CA ASN A 269 27.41 -14.04 15.45
C ASN A 269 26.79 -14.93 14.37
N TYR A 270 26.86 -14.46 13.11
CA TYR A 270 27.27 -15.30 11.98
C TYR A 270 27.68 -16.69 12.47
N THR A 271 27.01 -17.77 12.04
CA THR A 271 27.49 -19.13 12.42
C THR A 271 29.00 -19.16 12.19
N ASP A 272 29.82 -19.90 12.93
CA ASP A 272 31.30 -19.72 12.85
C ASP A 272 31.88 -19.81 11.41
N GLU A 273 31.11 -20.36 10.47
CA GLU A 273 31.34 -20.37 9.02
C GLU A 273 31.09 -19.01 8.31
N GLU A 274 30.26 -18.12 8.85
CA GLU A 274 29.82 -16.85 8.30
C GLU A 274 30.62 -15.60 8.70
N ARG A 275 31.49 -15.70 9.70
CA ARG A 275 32.43 -14.63 10.09
C ARG A 275 33.53 -14.39 9.04
#